data_AF-A0A821JTN1-F1
#
_entry.id   AF-A0A821JTN1-F1
#
_cell.length_a   1.000
_cell.length_b   1.000
_cell.length_c   1.000
_cell.angle_alpha   90.00
_cell.angle_beta   90.00
_cell.angle_gamma   90.00
#
_symmetry.space_group_name_H-M   'P 1'
#
loop_
_entity.id
_entity.type
_entity.pdbx_description
1 polymer ?
#
loop_
_entity_poly.entity_id
_entity_poly.type
_entity_poly.pdbx_seq_one_letter_code
_entity_poly.pdbx_strand_id
1 'polypeptide(L)'
;MASYQSSHHQMQNQRVSLTVQLVRRAHTYTIAVFQIIIMLINEQRQITSYHEQIMYSPKRDCGTKYNLYLLYPNQPKNSFANYSIHIDVFDKITLTYLGSWYLSIPFQFLPVNRIATQLFIQATTMISPLCPLFCGEHGRCVEYINKKFLYFCQCNEGYS
;
A
#
# COMPACT_ATOMS: atom_id res chain seq x y z
N MET A 1 42.53 -10.92 16.98
CA MET A 1 41.81 -11.38 15.78
C MET A 1 40.33 -11.47 16.12
N ALA A 2 39.56 -10.40 15.91
CA ALA A 2 38.11 -10.41 16.14
C ALA A 2 37.47 -9.23 15.40
N SER A 3 37.08 -9.41 14.14
CA SER A 3 36.18 -8.49 13.42
C SER A 3 35.94 -8.91 11.95
N TYR A 4 35.29 -10.06 11.68
CA TYR A 4 34.87 -10.36 10.29
C TYR A 4 33.50 -11.07 10.14
N GLN A 5 32.75 -11.32 11.21
CA GLN A 5 31.54 -12.17 11.12
C GLN A 5 30.23 -11.55 11.64
N SER A 6 30.19 -10.24 11.87
CA SER A 6 28.98 -9.58 12.42
C SER A 6 28.21 -8.68 11.45
N SER A 7 28.70 -8.43 10.22
CA SER A 7 28.04 -7.51 9.28
C SER A 7 26.96 -8.16 8.41
N HIS A 8 27.06 -9.45 8.10
CA HIS A 8 26.14 -10.11 7.18
C HIS A 8 24.73 -10.36 7.77
N HIS A 9 24.61 -10.59 9.09
CA HIS A 9 23.31 -10.86 9.72
C HIS A 9 22.46 -9.60 9.95
N GLN A 10 23.05 -8.41 9.99
CA GLN A 10 22.29 -7.16 10.13
C GLN A 10 21.62 -6.73 8.81
N MET A 11 22.15 -7.14 7.65
CA MET A 11 21.66 -6.67 6.35
C MET A 11 20.41 -7.40 5.84
N GLN A 12 20.10 -8.60 6.33
CA GLN A 12 18.93 -9.39 5.92
C GLN A 12 17.61 -8.95 6.59
N ASN A 13 17.65 -8.06 7.58
CA ASN A 13 16.47 -7.64 8.33
C ASN A 13 15.90 -6.30 7.89
N GLN A 14 16.31 -5.78 6.72
CA GLN A 14 15.81 -4.50 6.23
C GLN A 14 14.38 -4.61 5.68
N ARG A 15 13.41 -4.10 6.42
CA ARG A 15 11.97 -4.25 6.11
C ARG A 15 11.12 -3.14 6.68
N VAL A 16 9.91 -3.03 6.16
CA VAL A 16 8.84 -2.25 6.78
C VAL A 16 7.89 -3.21 7.49
N SER A 17 7.80 -3.09 8.81
CA SER A 17 6.78 -3.76 9.61
C SER A 17 5.55 -2.86 9.67
N LEU A 18 4.48 -3.31 9.02
CA LEU A 18 3.24 -2.56 8.88
C LEU A 18 2.13 -3.23 9.68
N THR A 19 1.46 -2.47 10.54
CA THR A 19 0.22 -2.87 11.19
C THR A 19 -0.93 -2.05 10.64
N VAL A 20 -1.90 -2.70 10.00
CA VAL A 20 -3.08 -2.03 9.42
C VAL A 20 -4.34 -2.55 10.10
N GLN A 21 -5.20 -1.62 10.49
CA GLN A 21 -6.58 -1.91 10.87
C GLN A 21 -7.52 -1.33 9.82
N LEU A 22 -8.41 -2.14 9.27
CA LEU A 22 -9.40 -1.71 8.29
C LEU A 22 -10.75 -1.46 8.99
N VAL A 23 -11.42 -0.37 8.61
CA VAL A 23 -12.74 -0.02 9.12
C VAL A 23 -13.62 0.41 7.95
N ARG A 24 -14.83 -0.15 7.84
CA ARG A 24 -15.82 0.30 6.86
C ARG A 24 -16.75 1.31 7.53
N ARG A 25 -16.85 2.53 6.98
CA ARG A 25 -17.69 3.60 7.56
C ARG A 25 -19.19 3.46 7.27
N ALA A 26 -19.58 2.66 6.28
CA ALA A 26 -20.98 2.48 5.91
C ALA A 26 -21.58 1.21 6.52
N HIS A 27 -22.70 1.37 7.23
CA HIS A 27 -23.58 0.28 7.66
C HIS A 27 -24.48 -0.14 6.49
N THR A 28 -23.94 -0.88 5.53
CA THR A 28 -24.80 -1.60 4.58
C THR A 28 -24.85 -3.08 4.96
N TYR A 29 -26.07 -3.64 4.98
CA TYR A 29 -26.32 -5.05 5.31
C TYR A 29 -25.77 -6.02 4.26
N THR A 30 -25.35 -5.52 3.10
CA THR A 30 -24.73 -6.25 2.00
C THR A 30 -23.48 -6.97 2.48
N ILE A 31 -23.34 -8.23 2.07
CA ILE A 31 -22.10 -9.00 2.24
C ILE A 31 -21.03 -8.31 1.39
N ALA A 32 -20.15 -7.56 2.06
CA ALA A 32 -19.00 -6.94 1.42
C ALA A 32 -17.74 -7.72 1.83
N VAL A 33 -16.95 -8.08 0.84
CA VAL A 33 -15.61 -8.64 1.01
C VAL A 33 -14.69 -7.75 0.19
N PHE A 34 -13.60 -7.31 0.79
CA PHE A 34 -12.63 -6.44 0.15
C PHE A 34 -11.33 -7.20 -0.06
N GLN A 35 -10.74 -6.99 -1.23
CA GLN A 35 -9.35 -7.35 -1.51
C GLN A 35 -8.51 -6.11 -1.28
N ILE A 36 -7.48 -6.22 -0.45
CA ILE A 36 -6.52 -5.16 -0.17
C ILE A 36 -5.17 -5.62 -0.67
N ILE A 37 -4.52 -4.80 -1.50
CA ILE A 37 -3.18 -5.07 -2.03
C ILE A 37 -2.26 -4.00 -1.49
N ILE A 38 -1.19 -4.41 -0.81
CA ILE A 38 -0.26 -3.53 -0.11
C ILE A 38 1.12 -3.73 -0.72
N MET A 39 1.74 -2.66 -1.18
CA MET A 39 3.01 -2.73 -1.90
C MET A 39 3.91 -1.56 -1.54
N LEU A 40 5.22 -1.74 -1.72
CA LEU A 40 6.14 -0.60 -1.73
C LEU A 40 6.15 0.03 -3.12
N ILE A 41 6.32 1.34 -3.15
CA ILE A 41 6.54 2.13 -4.35
C ILE A 41 7.80 2.96 -4.18
N ASN A 42 8.55 3.16 -5.26
CA ASN A 42 9.70 4.07 -5.29
C ASN A 42 9.27 5.53 -5.50
N GLU A 43 10.23 6.44 -5.62
CA GLU A 43 10.00 7.88 -5.87
C GLU A 43 9.23 8.15 -7.16
N GLN A 44 9.44 7.32 -8.18
CA GLN A 44 8.73 7.38 -9.46
C GLN A 44 7.35 6.71 -9.39
N ARG A 45 6.92 6.27 -8.19
CA ARG A 45 5.66 5.53 -7.93
C ARG A 45 5.57 4.20 -8.68
N GLN A 46 6.70 3.63 -9.07
CA GLN A 46 6.76 2.29 -9.63
C GLN A 46 6.62 1.27 -8.52
N ILE A 47 5.76 0.29 -8.76
CA ILE A 47 5.46 -0.80 -7.85
C ILE A 47 6.68 -1.70 -7.74
N THR A 48 7.08 -2.01 -6.51
CA THR A 48 8.11 -3.02 -6.26
C THR A 48 7.58 -4.41 -6.54
N SER A 49 8.44 -5.35 -6.94
CA SER A 49 8.06 -6.73 -7.26
C SER A 49 7.31 -7.47 -6.15
N TYR A 50 7.50 -7.07 -4.88
CA TYR A 50 6.84 -7.68 -3.73
C TYR A 50 5.58 -6.91 -3.31
N HIS A 51 4.49 -7.64 -3.08
CA HIS A 51 3.25 -7.13 -2.56
C HIS A 51 2.60 -8.14 -1.61
N GLU A 52 1.87 -7.62 -0.64
CA GLU A 52 1.08 -8.37 0.32
C GLU A 52 -0.41 -8.23 -0.01
N GLN A 53 -1.19 -9.25 0.32
CA GLN A 53 -2.62 -9.27 0.04
C GLN A 53 -3.42 -9.64 1.28
N ILE A 54 -4.48 -8.88 1.56
CA ILE A 54 -5.41 -9.15 2.66
C ILE A 54 -6.83 -9.29 2.08
N MET A 55 -7.57 -10.27 2.57
CA MET A 55 -9.02 -10.29 2.45
C MET A 55 -9.66 -9.77 3.73
N TYR A 56 -10.56 -8.80 3.60
CA TYR A 56 -11.25 -8.18 4.74
C TYR A 56 -12.76 -8.27 4.54
N SER A 57 -13.45 -8.84 5.53
CA SER A 57 -14.90 -8.81 5.61
C SER A 57 -15.33 -8.04 6.86
N PRO A 58 -16.03 -6.89 6.74
CA PRO A 58 -16.43 -6.09 7.91
C PRO A 58 -17.25 -6.86 8.94
N LYS A 59 -18.04 -7.87 8.53
CA LYS A 59 -18.84 -8.68 9.46
C LYS A 59 -18.00 -9.63 10.30
N ARG A 60 -16.83 -10.03 9.80
CA ARG A 60 -15.95 -11.03 10.43
C ARG A 60 -14.75 -10.38 11.11
N ASP A 61 -14.15 -9.41 10.44
CA ASP A 61 -12.81 -8.90 10.74
C ASP A 61 -12.87 -7.50 11.36
N CYS A 62 -14.04 -7.05 11.82
CA CYS A 62 -14.18 -5.77 12.50
C CYS A 62 -13.25 -5.74 13.73
N GLY A 63 -12.30 -4.80 13.76
CA GLY A 63 -11.33 -4.68 14.85
C GLY A 63 -10.04 -5.49 14.66
N THR A 64 -9.97 -6.36 13.65
CA THR A 64 -8.76 -7.13 13.34
C THR A 64 -7.61 -6.20 12.94
N LYS A 65 -6.42 -6.48 13.49
CA LYS A 65 -5.16 -5.81 13.13
C LYS A 65 -4.29 -6.77 12.33
N TYR A 66 -3.97 -6.39 11.10
CA TYR A 66 -3.11 -7.17 10.22
C TYR A 66 -1.67 -6.70 10.36
N ASN A 67 -0.76 -7.61 10.68
CA ASN A 67 0.68 -7.34 10.78
C ASN A 67 1.38 -7.95 9.58
N LEU A 68 2.06 -7.12 8.79
CA LEU A 68 2.70 -7.50 7.54
C LEU A 68 4.16 -7.02 7.51
N TYR A 69 4.96 -7.66 6.68
CA TYR A 69 6.33 -7.25 6.41
C TYR A 69 6.50 -6.95 4.93
N LEU A 70 6.78 -5.68 4.59
CA LEU A 70 7.12 -5.31 3.22
C LEU A 70 8.63 -5.32 3.05
N LEU A 71 9.10 -6.07 2.07
CA LEU A 71 10.52 -6.22 1.76
C LEU A 71 10.93 -5.22 0.68
N TYR A 72 12.10 -4.61 0.87
CA TYR A 72 12.69 -3.76 -0.16
C TYR A 72 13.17 -4.61 -1.36
N PRO A 73 13.14 -4.08 -2.60
CA PRO A 73 13.56 -4.82 -3.79
C PRO A 73 15.01 -5.28 -3.73
N ASN A 74 15.88 -4.43 -3.19
CA ASN A 74 17.29 -4.69 -3.03
C ASN A 74 17.59 -4.89 -1.54
N GLN A 75 18.40 -5.90 -1.23
CA GLN A 75 18.94 -6.14 0.12
C GLN A 75 20.48 -6.22 0.01
N PRO A 76 21.22 -5.24 0.56
CA PRO A 76 20.74 -4.10 1.34
C PRO A 76 19.98 -3.07 0.49
N LYS A 77 19.03 -2.39 1.13
CA LYS A 77 18.28 -1.28 0.56
C LYS A 77 19.25 -0.17 0.14
N ASN A 78 18.97 0.44 -1.01
CA ASN A 78 19.65 1.67 -1.40
C ASN A 78 19.28 2.81 -0.43
N SER A 79 20.25 3.32 0.31
CA SER A 79 20.07 4.41 1.28
C SER A 79 19.66 5.74 0.66
N PHE A 80 19.89 5.92 -0.65
CA PHE A 80 19.49 7.10 -1.41
C PHE A 80 18.11 6.98 -2.05
N ALA A 81 17.52 5.78 -2.06
CA ALA A 81 16.19 5.58 -2.64
C ALA A 81 15.10 5.78 -1.59
N ASN A 82 14.14 6.67 -1.87
CA ASN A 82 12.96 6.80 -1.03
C ASN A 82 11.84 5.86 -1.48
N TYR A 83 11.34 5.09 -0.51
CA TYR A 83 10.16 4.25 -0.68
C TYR A 83 8.95 4.81 0.06
N SER A 84 7.76 4.44 -0.39
CA SER A 84 6.49 4.67 0.28
C SER A 84 5.61 3.44 0.17
N ILE A 85 4.52 3.37 0.93
CA ILE A 85 3.57 2.27 0.86
C ILE A 85 2.37 2.74 0.05
N HIS A 86 2.00 1.96 -0.96
CA HIS A 86 0.79 2.07 -1.73
C HIS A 86 -0.17 0.95 -1.32
N ILE A 87 -1.44 1.29 -1.11
CA ILE A 87 -2.45 0.33 -0.66
C ILE A 87 -3.69 0.49 -1.50
N ASP A 88 -3.99 -0.49 -2.35
CA ASP A 88 -5.23 -0.56 -3.12
C ASP A 88 -6.33 -1.27 -2.36
N VAL A 89 -7.58 -0.86 -2.59
CA VAL A 89 -8.76 -1.62 -2.17
C VAL A 89 -9.70 -1.85 -3.34
N PHE A 90 -10.14 -3.10 -3.45
CA PHE A 90 -11.14 -3.54 -4.41
C PHE A 90 -12.29 -4.22 -3.66
N ASP A 91 -13.50 -4.05 -4.17
CA ASP A 91 -14.58 -4.98 -3.85
C ASP A 91 -14.24 -6.35 -4.47
N LYS A 92 -14.20 -7.40 -3.65
CA LYS A 92 -13.72 -8.71 -4.08
C LYS A 92 -14.68 -9.41 -5.03
N ILE A 93 -15.97 -9.12 -4.94
CA ILE A 93 -17.02 -9.81 -5.71
C ILE A 93 -17.14 -9.17 -7.09
N THR A 94 -17.24 -7.84 -7.11
CA THR A 94 -17.42 -7.07 -8.35
C THR A 94 -16.09 -6.69 -9.02
N LEU A 95 -14.96 -6.95 -8.36
CA LEU A 95 -13.62 -6.51 -8.77
C LEU A 95 -13.51 -4.99 -8.97
N THR A 96 -14.44 -4.24 -8.38
CA THR A 96 -14.49 -2.79 -8.53
C THR A 96 -13.42 -2.15 -7.65
N TYR A 97 -12.52 -1.39 -8.27
CA TYR A 97 -11.56 -0.55 -7.56
C TYR A 97 -12.27 0.56 -6.78
N LEU A 98 -11.99 0.67 -5.48
CA LEU A 98 -12.62 1.65 -4.59
C LEU A 98 -11.72 2.85 -4.28
N GLY A 99 -10.40 2.68 -4.33
CA GLY A 99 -9.43 3.73 -4.06
C GLY A 99 -8.11 3.19 -3.52
N SER A 100 -7.18 4.10 -3.26
CA SER A 100 -5.88 3.76 -2.66
C SER A 100 -5.45 4.72 -1.57
N TRP A 101 -4.63 4.22 -0.66
CA TRP A 101 -3.93 5.02 0.34
C TRP A 101 -2.44 5.10 0.05
N TYR A 102 -1.86 6.23 0.45
CA TYR A 102 -0.42 6.47 0.40
C TYR A 102 0.10 6.68 1.82
N LEU A 103 1.07 5.86 2.23
CA LEU A 103 1.76 6.04 3.52
C LEU A 103 3.23 6.35 3.28
N SER A 104 3.69 7.47 3.84
CA SER A 104 5.11 7.79 3.87
C SER A 104 5.84 6.87 4.85
N ILE A 105 7.03 6.40 4.46
CA ILE A 105 7.93 5.69 5.37
C ILE A 105 8.91 6.72 5.93
N PRO A 106 8.78 7.11 7.21
CA PRO A 106 9.73 8.01 7.84
C PRO A 106 11.08 7.29 8.01
N PHE A 107 12.17 8.06 8.20
CA PHE A 107 13.49 7.53 8.60
C PHE A 107 13.97 6.31 7.79
N GLN A 108 14.12 6.52 6.47
CA GLN A 108 14.52 5.51 5.49
C GLN A 108 15.86 4.81 5.81
N PHE A 109 16.73 5.43 6.61
CA PHE A 109 18.01 4.88 7.06
C PHE A 109 17.86 3.77 8.11
N LEU A 110 16.72 3.68 8.79
CA LEU A 110 16.50 2.66 9.81
C LEU A 110 16.42 1.27 9.16
N PRO A 111 17.06 0.25 9.75
CA PRO A 111 16.94 -1.12 9.25
C PRO A 111 15.48 -1.59 9.26
N VAL A 112 14.73 -1.25 10.31
CA VAL A 112 13.31 -1.62 10.41
C VAL A 112 12.47 -0.39 10.66
N ASN A 113 11.53 -0.13 9.76
CA ASN A 113 10.50 0.89 9.95
C ASN A 113 9.22 0.24 10.47
N ARG A 114 8.69 0.74 11.59
CA ARG A 114 7.44 0.25 12.18
C ARG A 114 6.36 1.30 11.96
N ILE A 115 5.30 0.93 11.24
CA ILE A 115 4.20 1.83 10.89
C ILE A 115 2.90 1.16 11.34
N ALA A 116 2.09 1.86 12.11
CA ALA A 116 0.77 1.42 12.50
C ALA A 116 -0.28 2.45 12.04
N THR A 117 -1.31 2.01 11.35
CA THR A 117 -2.34 2.90 10.81
C THR A 117 -3.72 2.26 10.78
N GLN A 118 -4.75 3.11 10.80
CA GLN A 118 -6.14 2.72 10.61
C GLN A 118 -6.65 3.30 9.28
N LEU A 119 -7.17 2.44 8.41
CA LEU A 119 -7.66 2.81 7.09
C LEU A 119 -9.19 2.70 7.05
N PHE A 120 -9.82 3.73 6.50
CA PHE A 120 -11.29 3.83 6.43
C PHE A 120 -11.77 3.60 5.00
N ILE A 121 -12.35 2.44 4.75
CA ILE A 121 -12.99 2.09 3.47
C ILE A 121 -14.29 2.89 3.35
N GLN A 122 -14.39 3.68 2.29
CA GLN A 122 -15.57 4.47 1.95
C GLN A 122 -16.49 3.69 1.01
N ALA A 123 -17.77 4.08 0.94
CA ALA A 123 -18.75 3.40 0.08
C ALA A 123 -18.70 3.86 -1.39
N THR A 124 -18.07 5.00 -1.66
CA THR A 124 -18.03 5.64 -2.97
C THR A 124 -16.60 5.87 -3.42
N THR A 125 -16.38 5.69 -4.72
CA THR A 125 -15.13 6.01 -5.40
C THR A 125 -14.91 7.51 -5.41
N MET A 126 -13.79 7.97 -4.88
CA MET A 126 -13.37 9.37 -5.03
C MET A 126 -12.73 9.57 -6.40
N ILE A 127 -13.52 9.97 -7.39
CA ILE A 127 -13.01 10.41 -8.68
C ILE A 127 -12.76 11.91 -8.57
N SER A 128 -11.49 12.31 -8.58
CA SER A 128 -11.14 13.73 -8.64
C SER A 128 -11.34 14.23 -10.08
N PRO A 129 -12.17 15.25 -10.32
CA PRO A 129 -12.48 15.73 -11.68
C PRO A 129 -11.30 16.47 -12.34
N LEU A 130 -10.33 16.92 -11.55
CA LEU A 130 -9.15 17.64 -12.01
C LEU A 130 -7.93 16.73 -11.86
N CYS A 131 -7.58 16.05 -12.95
CA CYS A 131 -6.35 15.26 -12.99
C CYS A 131 -5.22 16.01 -13.71
N PRO A 132 -4.02 16.13 -13.11
CA PRO A 132 -2.84 16.69 -13.77
C PRO A 132 -1.99 15.66 -14.54
N LEU A 133 -2.25 14.36 -14.41
CA LEU A 133 -1.46 13.27 -15.00
C LEU A 133 -2.10 12.74 -16.30
N PHE A 134 -1.28 12.59 -17.34
CA PHE A 134 -1.65 11.84 -18.54
C PHE A 134 -1.34 10.35 -18.32
N CYS A 135 -2.38 9.51 -18.32
CA CYS A 135 -2.27 8.07 -18.03
C CYS A 135 -2.45 7.17 -19.27
N GLY A 136 -2.42 7.74 -20.47
CA GLY A 136 -2.68 7.01 -21.71
C GLY A 136 -4.15 6.60 -21.90
N GLU A 137 -4.42 5.77 -22.89
CA GLU A 137 -5.79 5.36 -23.26
C GLU A 137 -6.40 4.31 -22.31
N HIS A 138 -5.56 3.49 -21.70
CA HIS A 138 -5.97 2.40 -20.80
C HIS A 138 -5.65 2.66 -19.34
N GLY A 139 -5.41 3.92 -18.98
CA GLY A 139 -5.19 4.34 -17.62
C GLY A 139 -6.11 5.48 -17.24
N ARG A 140 -6.52 5.51 -15.98
CA ARG A 140 -7.19 6.67 -15.39
C ARG A 140 -6.38 7.23 -14.26
N CYS A 141 -6.48 8.52 -14.09
CA CYS A 141 -5.83 9.22 -13.01
C CYS A 141 -6.68 9.19 -11.76
N VAL A 142 -6.05 8.86 -10.63
CA VAL A 142 -6.72 8.72 -9.34
C VAL A 142 -5.95 9.47 -8.27
N GLU A 143 -6.68 10.09 -7.36
CA GLU A 143 -6.14 10.75 -6.17
C GLU A 143 -6.14 9.77 -4.98
N TYR A 144 -5.10 9.84 -4.14
CA TYR A 144 -5.07 9.05 -2.92
C TYR A 144 -6.10 9.54 -1.89
N ILE A 145 -6.83 8.61 -1.28
CA ILE A 145 -7.91 8.89 -0.33
C ILE A 145 -7.42 9.77 0.85
N ASN A 146 -6.18 9.52 1.32
CA ASN A 146 -5.62 10.18 2.49
C ASN A 146 -4.62 11.30 2.17
N LYS A 147 -4.37 11.63 0.90
CA LYS A 147 -3.38 12.64 0.54
C LYS A 147 -3.84 13.48 -0.63
N LYS A 148 -4.38 14.65 -0.29
CA LYS A 148 -4.87 15.62 -1.28
C LYS A 148 -3.76 16.03 -2.23
N PHE A 149 -4.13 16.24 -3.49
CA PHE A 149 -3.26 16.65 -4.59
C PHE A 149 -2.12 15.66 -4.90
N LEU A 150 -2.17 14.44 -4.36
CA LEU A 150 -1.27 13.37 -4.75
C LEU A 150 -2.02 12.37 -5.64
N TYR A 151 -1.59 12.31 -6.90
CA TYR A 151 -2.23 11.51 -7.93
C TYR A 151 -1.33 10.37 -8.41
N PHE A 152 -1.92 9.37 -9.04
CA PHE A 152 -1.23 8.29 -9.74
C PHE A 152 -2.10 7.76 -10.90
N CYS A 153 -1.48 7.00 -11.79
CA CYS A 153 -2.20 6.33 -12.88
C CYS A 153 -2.59 4.93 -12.44
N GLN A 154 -3.88 4.63 -12.52
CA GLN A 154 -4.44 3.30 -12.32
C GLN A 154 -4.79 2.72 -13.69
N CYS A 155 -4.16 1.60 -14.03
CA CYS A 155 -4.39 0.91 -15.29
C CYS A 155 -5.68 0.10 -15.25
N ASN A 156 -6.41 0.09 -16.36
CA ASN A 156 -7.58 -0.75 -16.55
C ASN A 156 -7.19 -2.23 -16.47
N GLU A 157 -8.18 -3.09 -16.22
CA GLU A 157 -7.97 -4.53 -16.15
C GLU A 157 -7.27 -5.05 -17.41
N GLY A 158 -6.18 -5.82 -17.23
CA GLY A 158 -5.38 -6.38 -18.32
C GLY A 158 -4.23 -5.50 -18.82
N TYR A 159 -4.01 -4.31 -18.26
CA TYR A 159 -2.96 -3.38 -18.67
C TYR A 159 -1.97 -3.07 -17.54
N SER A 160 -0.73 -2.73 -17.88
CA SER A 160 0.37 -2.38 -16.96
C SER A 160 1.10 -1.11 -17.36
#